data_AF-A0A2X2UGD1-F1
#
_entry.id   AF-A0A2X2UGD1-F1
#
_cell.length_a   1.000
_cell.length_b   1.000
_cell.length_c   1.000
_cell.angle_alpha   90.00
_cell.angle_beta   90.00
_cell.angle_gamma   90.00
#
_symmetry.space_group_name_H-M   'P 1'
#
loop_
_entity.id
_entity.type
_entity.pdbx_description
1 polymer ?
#
loop_
_entity_poly.entity_id
_entity_poly.type
_entity_poly.pdbx_seq_one_letter_code
_entity_poly.pdbx_strand_id
1 'polypeptide(L)'
;MVSEELKKMFDGRIAMQDMHYVGKACYGRLDENLRGKIELGQGFLDSGYTRLTVSVLERTNGLVDQMKFLISDVTGLKQETEGERMAGPELRSYKDSVWWNCEMEEEDYQKIAEAVNGYLSLFQSEELV
;
A
#
# COMPACT_ATOMS: atom_id res chain seq x y z
N MET A 1 8.34 4.37 12.38
CA MET A 1 6.96 4.87 12.19
C MET A 1 6.35 4.22 10.95
N VAL A 2 5.03 4.05 10.89
CA VAL A 2 4.34 3.44 9.72
C VAL A 2 4.52 4.27 8.45
N SER A 3 4.60 5.59 8.57
CA SER A 3 4.85 6.50 7.44
C SER A 3 6.16 6.21 6.70
N GLU A 4 7.20 5.78 7.41
CA GLU A 4 8.49 5.43 6.78
C GLU A 4 8.38 4.13 5.98
N GLU A 5 7.51 3.21 6.41
CA GLU A 5 7.25 1.98 5.68
C GLU A 5 6.45 2.24 4.41
N LEU A 6 5.45 3.13 4.47
CA LEU A 6 4.73 3.62 3.29
C LEU A 6 5.67 4.29 2.28
N LYS A 7 6.66 5.06 2.75
CA LYS A 7 7.67 5.66 1.87
C LYS A 7 8.49 4.60 1.15
N LYS A 8 8.97 3.57 1.86
CA LYS A 8 9.68 2.45 1.21
C LYS A 8 8.83 1.78 0.14
N MET A 9 7.54 1.56 0.41
CA MET A 9 6.64 0.94 -0.56
C MET A 9 6.39 1.80 -1.80
N PHE A 10 6.27 3.12 -1.65
CA PHE A 10 5.60 3.93 -2.68
C PHE A 10 6.39 5.15 -3.17
N ASP A 11 7.32 5.68 -2.38
CA ASP A 11 8.02 6.93 -2.73
C ASP A 11 8.84 6.76 -4.00
N GLY A 12 8.49 7.52 -5.05
CA GLY A 12 9.12 7.42 -6.37
C GLY A 12 8.84 6.12 -7.13
N ARG A 13 7.92 5.27 -6.67
CA ARG A 13 7.60 3.95 -7.26
C ARG A 13 6.22 3.86 -7.88
N ILE A 14 5.31 4.77 -7.50
CA ILE A 14 3.93 4.77 -7.99
C ILE A 14 3.58 6.00 -8.81
N ALA A 15 2.52 5.89 -9.60
CA ALA A 15 2.05 6.94 -10.51
C ALA A 15 1.53 8.21 -9.81
N MET A 16 1.37 8.18 -8.48
CA MET A 16 0.94 9.33 -7.69
C MET A 16 2.06 10.38 -7.56
N GLN A 17 1.72 11.63 -7.82
CA GLN A 17 2.59 12.79 -7.68
C GLN A 17 2.29 13.56 -6.39
N ASP A 18 3.19 14.44 -5.96
CA ASP A 18 2.99 15.35 -4.81
C ASP A 18 2.56 14.58 -3.54
N MET A 19 3.30 13.51 -3.22
CA MET A 19 2.90 12.57 -2.17
C MET A 19 3.04 13.15 -0.76
N HIS A 20 2.04 12.89 0.08
CA HIS A 20 2.02 13.24 1.50
C HIS A 20 1.69 12.02 2.37
N TYR A 21 2.47 11.82 3.42
CA TYR A 21 2.33 10.69 4.35
C TYR A 21 1.77 11.17 5.69
N VAL A 22 0.62 10.63 6.10
CA VAL A 22 -0.10 11.04 7.31
C VAL A 22 -0.57 9.79 8.06
N GLY A 23 0.05 9.51 9.21
CA GLY A 23 -0.28 8.34 10.03
C GLY A 23 -0.02 7.02 9.28
N LYS A 24 -1.09 6.24 9.07
CA LYS A 24 -1.05 4.96 8.34
C LYS A 24 -1.46 5.07 6.87
N ALA A 25 -1.48 6.29 6.33
CA ALA A 25 -1.92 6.54 4.97
C ALA A 25 -0.93 7.43 4.20
N CYS A 26 -0.92 7.30 2.87
CA CYS A 26 -0.35 8.29 1.98
C CYS A 26 -1.39 8.77 0.96
N TYR A 27 -1.20 9.99 0.48
CA TYR A 27 -2.06 10.69 -0.46
C TYR A 27 -1.21 11.31 -1.54
N GLY A 28 -1.81 11.56 -2.71
CA GLY A 28 -1.09 12.15 -3.83
C GLY A 28 -2.03 12.41 -5.01
N ARG A 29 -1.55 13.20 -5.96
CA ARG A 29 -2.25 13.51 -7.19
C ARG A 29 -2.12 12.34 -8.17
N LEU A 30 -3.25 11.82 -8.66
CA LEU A 30 -3.26 10.77 -9.68
C LEU A 30 -3.47 11.34 -11.08
N ASP A 31 -4.37 12.32 -11.19
CA ASP A 31 -4.67 13.10 -12.40
C ASP A 31 -5.13 14.52 -11.98
N GLU A 32 -5.49 15.40 -12.90
CA GLU A 32 -5.92 16.79 -12.65
C GLU A 32 -6.93 16.85 -11.49
N ASN A 33 -8.03 16.11 -11.62
CA ASN A 33 -9.14 16.09 -10.66
C ASN A 33 -9.13 14.90 -9.70
N LEU A 34 -8.21 13.94 -9.90
CA LEU A 34 -8.14 12.71 -9.12
C LEU A 34 -7.00 12.71 -8.10
N ARG A 35 -7.28 12.16 -6.91
CA ARG A 35 -6.32 11.92 -5.85
C ARG A 35 -6.32 10.45 -5.49
N GLY A 36 -5.13 9.89 -5.34
CA GLY A 36 -4.94 8.57 -4.77
C GLY A 36 -4.82 8.68 -3.25
N LYS A 37 -5.39 7.69 -2.54
CA LYS A 37 -5.19 7.47 -1.11
C LYS A 37 -4.86 6.00 -0.90
N ILE A 38 -3.75 5.70 -0.22
CA ILE A 38 -3.37 4.34 0.15
C ILE A 38 -3.31 4.26 1.67
N GLU A 39 -4.02 3.30 2.26
CA GLU A 39 -4.08 3.09 3.70
C GLU A 39 -3.59 1.70 4.07
N LEU A 40 -2.74 1.64 5.10
CA LEU A 40 -2.38 0.41 5.78
C LEU A 40 -3.35 0.13 6.92
N GLY A 41 -3.97 -1.05 6.88
CA GLY A 41 -4.81 -1.56 7.95
C GLY A 41 -4.45 -3.01 8.29
N GLN A 42 -4.97 -3.48 9.43
CA GLN A 42 -4.99 -4.92 9.73
C GLN A 42 -6.09 -5.60 8.90
N GLY A 43 -5.84 -6.86 8.52
CA GLY A 43 -6.74 -7.76 7.79
C GLY A 43 -8.08 -7.96 8.50
N PHE A 44 -8.99 -8.72 7.87
CA PHE A 44 -10.29 -9.01 8.51
C PHE A 44 -10.08 -9.88 9.77
N LEU A 45 -10.86 -9.61 10.82
CA LEU A 45 -10.99 -10.48 12.02
C LEU A 45 -9.65 -10.87 12.68
N ASP A 46 -8.87 -9.91 13.17
CA ASP A 46 -7.61 -10.14 13.92
C ASP A 46 -6.63 -11.13 13.24
N SER A 47 -6.74 -11.34 11.92
CA SER A 47 -5.99 -12.35 11.17
C SER A 47 -4.48 -12.12 11.12
N GLY A 48 -4.01 -11.01 11.67
CA GLY A 48 -2.58 -10.69 11.73
C GLY A 48 -1.97 -10.49 10.35
N TYR A 49 -2.74 -10.08 9.33
CA TYR A 49 -2.18 -9.78 8.00
C TYR A 49 -2.33 -8.30 7.66
N THR A 50 -1.39 -7.76 6.90
CA THR A 50 -1.45 -6.37 6.45
C THR A 50 -2.33 -6.25 5.22
N ARG A 51 -3.30 -5.34 5.27
CA ARG A 51 -4.16 -5.00 4.14
C ARG A 51 -3.82 -3.61 3.63
N LEU A 52 -3.73 -3.49 2.31
CA LEU A 52 -3.74 -2.20 1.62
C LEU A 52 -5.17 -1.88 1.19
N THR A 53 -5.56 -0.63 1.39
CA THR A 53 -6.79 -0.05 0.85
C THR A 53 -6.39 1.11 -0.03
N VAL A 54 -6.56 0.94 -1.35
CA VAL A 54 -6.24 1.95 -2.36
C VAL A 54 -7.55 2.58 -2.82
N SER A 55 -7.67 3.89 -2.73
CA SER A 55 -8.88 4.63 -3.09
C SER A 55 -8.54 5.70 -4.11
N VAL A 56 -9.41 5.87 -5.10
CA VAL A 56 -9.39 6.98 -6.04
C VAL A 56 -10.48 7.97 -5.64
N LEU A 57 -10.10 9.22 -5.44
CA LEU A 57 -10.97 10.29 -4.96
C LEU A 57 -11.03 11.41 -6.00
N GLU A 58 -12.22 11.88 -6.32
CA GLU A 58 -12.42 13.14 -7.03
C GLU A 58 -12.71 14.24 -6.00
N ARG A 59 -12.09 15.42 -6.19
CA ARG A 59 -12.10 16.50 -5.21
C ARG A 59 -13.50 16.95 -4.78
N THR A 60 -14.47 16.92 -5.70
CA THR A 60 -15.82 17.45 -5.48
C THR A 60 -16.80 16.36 -5.07
N ASN A 61 -16.73 15.20 -5.73
CA ASN A 61 -17.71 14.12 -5.62
C ASN A 61 -17.27 13.01 -4.64
N GLY A 62 -16.02 13.04 -4.15
CA GLY A 62 -15.53 12.09 -3.17
C GLY A 62 -15.04 10.79 -3.80
N LEU A 63 -15.39 9.65 -3.20
CA LEU A 63 -14.88 8.34 -3.61
C LEU A 63 -15.36 7.96 -5.01
N VAL A 64 -14.42 7.75 -5.94
CA VAL A 64 -14.68 7.22 -7.28
C VAL A 64 -14.71 5.70 -7.23
N ASP A 65 -13.64 5.10 -6.69
CA ASP A 65 -13.52 3.65 -6.55
C ASP A 65 -12.54 3.28 -5.41
N GLN A 66 -12.62 2.03 -4.94
CA GLN A 66 -11.76 1.51 -3.89
C GLN A 66 -11.39 0.03 -4.13
N MET A 67 -10.10 -0.28 -4.10
CA MET A 67 -9.56 -1.63 -4.11
C MET A 67 -8.95 -2.01 -2.75
N LYS A 68 -9.11 -3.27 -2.37
CA LYS A 68 -8.51 -3.84 -1.16
C LYS A 68 -7.80 -5.14 -1.50
N PHE A 69 -6.56 -5.27 -1.07
CA PHE A 69 -5.80 -6.51 -1.18
C PHE A 69 -4.89 -6.69 0.04
N LEU A 70 -4.61 -7.93 0.37
CA LEU A 70 -3.60 -8.26 1.36
C LEU A 70 -2.22 -8.12 0.74
N ILE A 71 -1.21 -7.78 1.54
CA ILE A 71 0.19 -7.82 1.08
C ILE A 71 0.54 -9.22 0.56
N SER A 72 0.02 -10.26 1.21
CA SER A 72 0.21 -11.66 0.80
C SER A 72 -0.43 -12.02 -0.54
N ASP A 73 -1.43 -11.27 -1.01
CA ASP A 73 -2.01 -11.50 -2.35
C ASP A 73 -1.00 -11.13 -3.46
N VAL A 74 -0.02 -10.29 -3.12
CA VAL A 74 0.98 -9.75 -4.04
C VAL A 74 2.35 -10.41 -3.84
N THR A 75 2.79 -10.55 -2.59
CA THR A 75 4.11 -11.10 -2.24
C THR A 75 4.10 -12.60 -2.02
N GLY A 76 2.91 -13.21 -1.87
CA GLY A 76 2.76 -14.55 -1.33
C GLY A 76 3.00 -14.63 0.18
N LEU A 77 2.99 -15.86 0.72
CA LEU A 77 3.34 -16.14 2.11
C LEU A 77 4.88 -16.10 2.27
N LYS A 78 5.35 -15.64 3.44
CA LYS A 78 6.76 -15.57 3.80
C LYS A 78 7.03 -16.30 5.12
N GLN A 79 8.26 -16.79 5.30
CA GLN A 79 8.66 -17.40 6.57
C GLN A 79 8.77 -16.32 7.66
N GLU A 80 8.21 -16.60 8.84
CA GLU A 80 8.32 -15.68 9.98
C GLU A 80 9.75 -15.57 10.50
N THR A 81 10.15 -14.38 10.93
CA THR A 81 11.48 -14.14 11.50
C THR A 81 11.71 -14.91 12.80
N GLU A 82 10.64 -15.13 13.58
CA GLU A 82 10.68 -15.81 14.89
C GLU A 82 10.25 -17.30 14.80
N GLY A 83 10.28 -17.92 13.61
CA GLY A 83 9.91 -19.33 13.46
C GLY A 83 10.06 -19.92 12.06
N GLU A 84 9.48 -21.09 11.84
CA GLU A 84 9.50 -21.79 10.54
C GLU A 84 8.15 -21.75 9.82
N ARG A 85 7.16 -21.06 10.39
CA ARG A 85 5.81 -20.99 9.83
C ARG A 85 5.79 -20.03 8.64
N MET A 86 5.12 -20.44 7.57
CA MET A 86 4.78 -19.55 6.45
C MET A 86 3.51 -18.76 6.79
N ALA A 87 3.58 -17.43 6.70
CA ALA A 87 2.49 -16.52 7.04
C ALA A 87 2.42 -15.36 6.03
N GLY A 88 1.26 -14.71 5.92
CA GLY A 88 1.18 -13.44 5.22
C GLY A 88 1.98 -12.35 5.95
N PRO A 89 2.64 -11.42 5.23
CA PRO A 89 3.35 -10.32 5.88
C PRO A 89 2.46 -9.45 6.76
N GLU A 90 2.88 -9.27 8.01
CA GLU A 90 2.24 -8.46 9.04
C GLU A 90 3.15 -7.32 9.47
N LEU A 91 2.69 -6.07 9.27
CA LEU A 91 3.36 -4.90 9.80
C LEU A 91 2.92 -4.69 11.25
N ARG A 92 3.80 -5.02 12.18
CA ARG A 92 3.60 -4.81 13.61
C ARG A 92 4.10 -3.44 14.01
N SER A 93 3.42 -2.85 14.99
CA SER A 93 3.82 -1.59 15.60
C SER A 93 3.65 -1.65 17.10
N TYR A 94 4.71 -1.33 17.85
CA TYR A 94 4.66 -1.21 19.30
C TYR A 94 5.46 0.03 19.72
N LYS A 95 4.81 0.95 20.43
CA LYS A 95 5.35 2.28 20.73
C LYS A 95 5.87 2.95 19.44
N ASP A 96 7.14 3.32 19.40
CA ASP A 96 7.76 4.03 18.27
C ASP A 96 8.40 3.09 17.23
N SER A 97 8.36 1.77 17.49
CA SER A 97 8.95 0.73 16.63
C SER A 97 7.92 0.13 15.69
N VAL A 98 8.33 -0.10 14.44
CA VAL A 98 7.53 -0.72 13.39
C VAL A 98 8.40 -1.75 12.67
N TRP A 99 7.92 -2.98 12.51
CA TRP A 99 8.64 -4.06 11.85
C TRP A 99 7.69 -5.09 11.26
N TRP A 100 8.15 -5.80 10.24
CA TRP A 100 7.43 -6.95 9.67
C TRP A 100 7.65 -8.21 10.51
N ASN A 101 6.68 -9.11 10.56
CA ASN A 101 6.85 -10.45 11.14
C ASN A 101 7.75 -11.38 10.29
N CYS A 102 8.17 -10.94 9.10
CA CYS A 102 9.04 -11.64 8.17
C CYS A 102 10.07 -10.67 7.58
N GLU A 103 11.06 -11.19 6.85
CA GLU A 103 11.96 -10.36 6.04
C GLU A 103 11.24 -9.84 4.79
N MET A 104 11.34 -8.54 4.55
CA MET A 104 10.82 -7.87 3.35
C MET A 104 11.98 -7.34 2.52
N GLU A 105 12.09 -7.83 1.30
CA GLU A 105 13.14 -7.52 0.35
C GLU A 105 12.66 -6.45 -0.65
N GLU A 106 13.61 -5.87 -1.38
CA GLU A 106 13.32 -4.86 -2.42
C GLU A 106 12.32 -5.36 -3.48
N GLU A 107 12.39 -6.65 -3.84
CA GLU A 107 11.46 -7.28 -4.78
C GLU A 107 10.01 -7.28 -4.26
N ASP A 108 9.81 -7.44 -2.94
CA ASP A 108 8.47 -7.40 -2.36
C ASP A 108 7.87 -5.99 -2.47
N TYR A 109 8.65 -4.95 -2.14
CA TYR A 109 8.21 -3.56 -2.27
C TYR A 109 7.90 -3.21 -3.73
N GLN A 110 8.72 -3.70 -4.66
CA GLN A 110 8.48 -3.52 -6.09
C GLN A 110 7.15 -4.16 -6.54
N LYS A 111 6.89 -5.42 -6.15
CA LYS A 111 5.62 -6.10 -6.46
C LYS A 111 4.42 -5.35 -5.88
N ILE A 112 4.53 -4.86 -4.64
CA ILE A 112 3.48 -4.07 -3.98
C ILE A 112 3.21 -2.78 -4.77
N ALA A 113 4.25 -2.05 -5.17
CA ALA A 113 4.11 -0.83 -5.97
C ALA A 113 3.48 -1.12 -7.35
N GLU A 114 3.91 -2.19 -8.03
CA GLU A 114 3.36 -2.62 -9.32
C GLU A 114 1.88 -2.98 -9.22
N ALA A 115 1.47 -3.71 -8.18
CA ALA A 115 0.06 -4.03 -7.96
C ALA A 115 -0.79 -2.76 -7.73
N VAL A 116 -0.28 -1.80 -6.97
CA VAL A 116 -0.93 -0.49 -6.79
C VAL A 116 -1.02 0.27 -8.12
N ASN A 117 0.06 0.32 -8.90
CA ASN A 117 0.08 1.00 -10.19
C ASN A 117 -0.88 0.37 -11.20
N GLY A 118 -0.98 -0.96 -11.24
CA GLY A 118 -1.92 -1.66 -12.12
C GLY A 118 -3.38 -1.30 -11.83
N TYR A 119 -3.71 -0.99 -10.58
CA TYR A 119 -5.03 -0.48 -10.22
C TYR A 119 -5.18 1.02 -10.55
N LEU A 120 -4.20 1.84 -10.15
CA LEU A 120 -4.25 3.29 -10.34
C LEU A 120 -4.27 3.71 -11.81
N SER A 121 -3.60 2.96 -12.70
CA SER A 121 -3.53 3.25 -14.12
C SER A 121 -4.89 3.21 -14.82
N LEU A 122 -5.86 2.46 -14.28
CA LEU A 122 -7.24 2.40 -14.81
C LEU A 122 -7.99 3.73 -14.72
N PHE A 123 -7.48 4.69 -13.95
CA PHE A 123 -8.09 5.99 -13.70
C PHE A 123 -7.26 7.15 -14.23
N GLN A 124 -6.10 6.88 -14.82
CA GLN A 124 -5.31 7.91 -15.46
C GLN A 124 -5.85 8.17 -16.87
N SER A 125 -5.90 9.43 -17.27
CA SER A 125 -6.24 9.79 -18.65
C SER A 125 -5.26 9.10 -19.60
N GLU A 126 -5.77 8.40 -20.62
CA GLU A 126 -4.95 7.98 -21.74
C GLU A 126 -4.45 9.25 -22.44
N GLU A 127 -3.14 9.49 -22.45
CA GLU A 127 -2.59 10.47 -23.38
C GLU A 127 -2.95 9.98 -24.79
N LEU A 128 -3.83 10.70 -25.47
CA LEU A 128 -4.06 10.53 -26.91
C LEU A 128 -2.73 10.88 -27.59
N VAL A 129 -1.93 9.85 -27.89
CA VAL A 129 -0.69 9.95 -28.67
C VAL A 129 -0.99 10.38 -30.10
#